data_AF-A0A8T6TT65-F1
#
_entry.id   AF-A0A8T6TT65-F1
#
_cell.length_a   1.000
_cell.length_b   1.000
_cell.length_c   1.000
_cell.angle_alpha   90.00
_cell.angle_beta   90.00
_cell.angle_gamma   90.00
#
_symmetry.space_group_name_H-M   'P 1'
#
loop_
_entity.id
_entity.type
_entity.pdbx_description
1 polymer ?
#
loop_
_entity_poly.entity_id
_entity_poly.type
_entity_poly.pdbx_seq_one_letter_code
_entity_poly.pdbx_strand_id
1 'polypeptide(L)'
;MATLVFPNTGRMLTITNRTGKILGVLGTTVGPYNTKTVPLRKMLGHPTYMSSLETLIANGEITAQVIGDVLSSDDAGKLDAPLSGELWVSRQIWTNPVAADVDAIKTSFTAPAADTTYSGTDLDGATGTGEFDYARTVTIKGTTGGGEALDGGTAVINGLDIDDQPMQVNLTLTAIGENLTQTDETTAAFKQITSVLIPADASGSPGAYEIGFGVKMGLMRPLTQGGLLQETTDNAVPATAATVVLAGSAEPNGTVEFDTAPDGAHDYIVYFIAS
;
A
#
# COMPACT_ATOMS: atom_id res chain seq x y z
N MET A 1 -25.11 -36.97 7.61
CA MET A 1 -24.54 -35.62 7.41
C MET A 1 -23.26 -35.78 6.62
N ALA A 2 -23.22 -35.28 5.39
CA ALA A 2 -22.00 -35.27 4.58
C ALA A 2 -21.30 -33.93 4.84
N THR A 3 -20.22 -33.97 5.60
CA THR A 3 -19.35 -32.81 5.84
C THR A 3 -18.45 -32.63 4.61
N LEU A 4 -18.56 -31.49 3.92
CA LEU A 4 -17.52 -31.12 2.96
C LEU A 4 -16.27 -30.75 3.75
N VAL A 5 -15.23 -31.56 3.60
CA VAL A 5 -13.90 -31.30 4.16
C VAL A 5 -13.05 -30.73 3.05
N PHE A 6 -12.70 -29.45 3.15
CA PHE A 6 -11.77 -28.83 2.21
C PHE A 6 -10.33 -29.02 2.71
N PRO A 7 -9.41 -29.54 1.87
CA PRO A 7 -8.03 -29.72 2.27
C PRO A 7 -7.28 -28.37 2.34
N ASN A 8 -6.85 -27.99 3.54
CA ASN A 8 -5.73 -27.10 3.97
C ASN A 8 -5.13 -26.00 3.07
N THR A 9 -5.80 -25.51 2.04
CA THR A 9 -5.33 -24.36 1.24
C THR A 9 -6.40 -23.27 1.20
N GLY A 10 -6.00 -22.02 1.40
CA GLY A 10 -6.91 -20.87 1.31
C GLY A 10 -7.56 -20.85 -0.07
N ARG A 11 -8.89 -20.77 -0.13
CA ARG A 11 -9.62 -20.67 -1.40
C ARG A 11 -10.41 -19.37 -1.46
N MET A 12 -10.39 -18.71 -2.61
CA MET A 12 -11.24 -17.56 -2.91
C MET A 12 -12.58 -18.04 -3.47
N LEU A 13 -13.67 -17.46 -2.97
CA LEU A 13 -15.03 -17.58 -3.49
C LEU A 13 -15.32 -16.39 -4.40
N THR A 14 -15.42 -16.63 -5.70
CA THR A 14 -15.82 -15.66 -6.70
C THR A 14 -17.30 -15.82 -7.00
N ILE A 15 -18.04 -14.71 -7.02
CA ILE A 15 -19.45 -14.67 -7.42
C ILE A 15 -19.54 -13.87 -8.71
N THR A 16 -20.14 -14.46 -9.73
CA THR A 16 -20.26 -13.92 -11.08
C THR A 16 -21.72 -13.92 -11.49
N ASN A 17 -22.18 -12.89 -12.21
CA ASN A 17 -23.54 -12.91 -12.76
C ASN A 17 -23.63 -13.77 -14.05
N ARG A 18 -24.85 -13.94 -14.58
CA ARG A 18 -25.09 -14.61 -15.88
C ARG A 18 -24.26 -14.07 -17.06
N THR A 19 -23.82 -12.82 -17.02
CA THR A 19 -23.04 -12.19 -18.10
C THR A 19 -21.53 -12.36 -17.91
N GLY A 20 -21.08 -13.16 -16.93
CA GLY A 20 -19.66 -13.34 -16.67
C GLY A 20 -19.01 -12.19 -15.89
N LYS A 21 -19.78 -11.20 -15.43
CA LYS A 21 -19.27 -10.08 -14.64
C LYS A 21 -19.10 -10.50 -13.19
N ILE A 22 -17.90 -10.36 -12.65
CA ILE A 22 -17.62 -10.60 -11.23
C ILE A 22 -18.43 -9.60 -10.43
N LEU A 23 -19.35 -10.14 -9.64
CA LEU A 23 -20.11 -9.38 -8.67
C LEU A 23 -19.27 -9.17 -7.43
N GLY A 24 -18.56 -10.20 -6.92
CA GLY A 24 -17.65 -10.07 -5.76
C GLY A 24 -16.70 -11.23 -5.55
N VAL A 25 -15.70 -11.02 -4.68
CA VAL A 25 -14.70 -12.01 -4.27
C VAL A 25 -14.67 -12.04 -2.73
N LEU A 26 -14.83 -13.23 -2.14
CA LEU A 26 -14.82 -13.47 -0.70
C LEU A 26 -13.72 -14.48 -0.38
N GLY A 27 -12.91 -14.26 0.66
CA GLY A 27 -11.89 -15.22 1.05
C GLY A 27 -11.37 -14.96 2.46
N THR A 28 -11.38 -16.00 3.30
CA THR A 28 -10.63 -16.04 4.56
C THR A 28 -10.02 -17.42 4.74
N THR A 29 -8.79 -17.45 5.24
CA THR A 29 -8.03 -18.65 5.60
C THR A 29 -8.79 -19.42 6.68
N VAL A 30 -9.27 -20.62 6.34
CA VAL A 30 -9.97 -21.50 7.28
C VAL A 30 -8.91 -22.34 7.99
N GLY A 31 -8.50 -21.90 9.18
CA GLY A 31 -7.82 -22.79 10.12
C GLY A 31 -8.77 -23.92 10.57
N PRO A 32 -8.26 -25.09 10.99
CA PRO A 32 -9.11 -26.20 11.40
C PRO A 32 -10.04 -25.76 12.55
N TYR A 33 -11.34 -25.97 12.34
CA TYR A 33 -12.45 -25.83 13.30
C TYR A 33 -13.03 -24.44 13.61
N ASN A 34 -12.84 -23.42 12.77
CA ASN A 34 -13.58 -22.16 12.92
C ASN A 34 -14.23 -21.70 11.60
N THR A 35 -15.56 -21.80 11.50
CA THR A 35 -16.37 -21.26 10.41
C THR A 35 -16.72 -19.79 10.66
N LYS A 36 -16.59 -18.95 9.62
CA LYS A 36 -16.87 -17.50 9.67
C LYS A 36 -17.44 -16.92 8.33
N THR A 37 -18.74 -16.51 8.22
CA THR A 37 -19.40 -15.73 7.09
C THR A 37 -18.84 -14.33 6.90
N VAL A 38 -18.33 -14.08 5.73
CA VAL A 38 -18.32 -12.69 5.28
C VAL A 38 -19.76 -12.33 4.89
N PRO A 39 -20.42 -11.33 5.52
CA PRO A 39 -21.77 -10.96 5.12
C PRO A 39 -21.72 -10.33 3.72
N LEU A 40 -22.33 -11.00 2.74
CA LEU A 40 -22.67 -10.52 1.39
C LEU A 40 -23.47 -9.19 1.35
N ARG A 41 -23.79 -8.62 2.51
CA ARG A 41 -24.75 -7.52 2.72
C ARG A 41 -24.39 -6.21 2.00
N LYS A 42 -23.12 -5.97 1.67
CA LYS A 42 -22.71 -4.67 1.10
C LYS A 42 -22.72 -4.61 -0.43
N MET A 43 -22.85 -5.75 -1.12
CA MET A 43 -22.62 -5.82 -2.57
C MET A 43 -23.88 -5.78 -3.43
N LEU A 44 -25.04 -6.08 -2.84
CA LEU A 44 -26.31 -6.20 -3.58
C LEU A 44 -27.32 -5.08 -3.28
N GLY A 45 -26.96 -4.08 -2.46
CA GLY A 45 -27.80 -2.89 -2.21
C GLY A 45 -29.14 -3.14 -1.52
N HIS A 46 -29.47 -4.39 -1.18
CA HIS A 46 -30.69 -4.81 -0.51
C HIS A 46 -30.39 -5.86 0.57
N PRO A 47 -31.22 -5.97 1.62
CA PRO A 47 -31.13 -7.04 2.60
C PRO A 47 -31.46 -8.38 1.95
N THR A 48 -30.46 -9.04 1.37
CA THR A 48 -30.58 -10.40 0.88
C THR A 48 -30.33 -11.38 2.02
N TYR A 49 -31.38 -12.09 2.41
CA TYR A 49 -31.28 -13.29 3.25
C TYR A 49 -30.52 -14.37 2.46
N MET A 50 -29.72 -15.22 3.11
CA MET A 50 -28.97 -16.32 2.45
C MET A 50 -29.88 -17.20 1.56
N SER A 51 -31.16 -17.32 1.91
CA SER A 51 -32.20 -17.98 1.09
C SER A 51 -32.36 -17.42 -0.32
N SER A 52 -32.03 -16.13 -0.53
CA SER A 52 -32.04 -15.51 -1.85
C SER A 52 -30.83 -15.91 -2.69
N LEU A 53 -29.66 -16.16 -2.09
CA LEU A 53 -28.46 -16.57 -2.82
C LEU A 53 -28.66 -17.99 -3.41
N GLU A 54 -29.18 -18.90 -2.59
CA GLU A 54 -29.56 -20.25 -3.03
C GLU A 54 -30.58 -20.19 -4.17
N THR A 55 -31.59 -19.33 -4.05
CA THR A 55 -32.61 -19.12 -5.10
C THR A 55 -31.98 -18.56 -6.39
N LEU A 56 -31.07 -17.59 -6.29
CA LEU A 56 -30.40 -17.00 -7.44
C LEU A 56 -29.45 -17.98 -8.14
N ILE A 57 -28.74 -18.84 -7.39
CA ILE A 57 -27.92 -19.92 -7.95
C ILE A 57 -28.81 -20.99 -8.58
N ALA A 58 -29.88 -21.41 -7.91
CA ALA A 58 -30.84 -22.40 -8.43
C ALA A 58 -31.54 -21.92 -9.70
N ASN A 59 -31.85 -20.62 -9.78
CA ASN A 59 -32.37 -20.01 -10.98
C ASN A 59 -31.28 -19.80 -12.05
N GLY A 60 -30.00 -19.97 -11.72
CA GLY A 60 -28.86 -19.74 -12.62
C GLY A 60 -28.61 -18.26 -12.91
N GLU A 61 -29.10 -17.34 -12.09
CA GLU A 61 -28.92 -15.87 -12.20
C GLU A 61 -27.51 -15.42 -11.82
N ILE A 62 -26.86 -16.19 -10.96
CA ILE A 62 -25.49 -16.02 -10.52
C ILE A 62 -24.78 -17.38 -10.45
N THR A 63 -23.46 -17.34 -10.60
CA THR A 63 -22.55 -18.49 -10.44
C THR A 63 -21.61 -18.20 -9.27
N ALA A 64 -21.51 -19.12 -8.32
CA ALA A 64 -20.54 -19.07 -7.23
C ALA A 64 -19.44 -20.11 -7.48
N GLN A 65 -18.18 -19.68 -7.46
CA GLN A 65 -17.03 -20.52 -7.76
C GLN A 65 -16.02 -20.40 -6.64
N VAL A 66 -15.55 -21.53 -6.11
CA VAL A 66 -14.36 -21.57 -5.26
C VAL A 66 -13.23 -22.02 -6.16
N ILE A 67 -12.09 -21.33 -6.21
CA ILE A 67 -10.99 -21.56 -7.20
C ILE A 67 -10.94 -23.02 -7.72
N GLY A 68 -11.35 -23.22 -8.97
CA GLY A 68 -11.34 -24.52 -9.67
C GLY A 68 -12.64 -25.35 -9.63
N ASP A 69 -13.55 -25.09 -8.68
CA ASP A 69 -14.77 -25.88 -8.45
C ASP A 69 -16.03 -24.98 -8.46
N VAL A 70 -17.03 -25.33 -9.29
CA VAL A 70 -18.35 -24.68 -9.30
C VAL A 70 -19.19 -25.27 -8.18
N LEU A 71 -19.69 -24.44 -7.25
CA LEU A 71 -20.51 -24.93 -6.15
C LEU A 71 -21.93 -25.27 -6.62
N SER A 72 -22.46 -26.39 -6.16
CA SER A 72 -23.86 -26.76 -6.37
C SER A 72 -24.80 -25.97 -5.43
N SER A 73 -26.09 -25.94 -5.73
CA SER A 73 -27.11 -25.31 -4.86
C SER A 73 -27.09 -25.88 -3.44
N ASP A 74 -26.84 -27.19 -3.32
CA ASP A 74 -26.84 -27.91 -2.04
C ASP A 74 -25.58 -27.62 -1.21
N ASP A 75 -24.52 -27.10 -1.83
CA ASP A 75 -23.28 -26.73 -1.17
C ASP A 75 -23.29 -25.25 -0.72
N ALA A 76 -24.07 -24.40 -1.38
CA ALA A 76 -24.24 -23.00 -1.00
C ALA A 76 -24.89 -22.84 0.38
N GLY A 77 -25.86 -23.69 0.72
CA GLY A 77 -26.54 -23.69 2.03
C GLY A 77 -25.69 -24.18 3.20
N LYS A 78 -24.46 -24.64 2.93
CA LYS A 78 -23.49 -25.08 3.94
C LYS A 78 -22.44 -24.00 4.26
N LEU A 79 -22.56 -22.80 3.67
CA LEU A 79 -21.68 -21.66 3.93
C LEU A 79 -22.09 -20.97 5.25
N ASP A 80 -21.20 -21.02 6.23
CA ASP A 80 -21.48 -20.76 7.66
C ASP A 80 -21.01 -19.36 8.12
N ALA A 81 -21.58 -18.78 9.20
CA ALA A 81 -21.47 -17.36 9.60
C ALA A 81 -20.44 -16.94 10.69
N PRO A 82 -19.71 -15.76 10.72
CA PRO A 82 -18.67 -15.53 11.69
C PRO A 82 -19.32 -14.97 12.89
N LEU A 83 -18.85 -15.59 13.94
CA LEU A 83 -18.78 -14.98 15.22
C LEU A 83 -17.34 -14.46 15.34
N SER A 84 -17.18 -13.14 15.12
CA SER A 84 -16.04 -12.24 15.47
C SER A 84 -14.76 -12.22 14.62
N GLY A 85 -14.42 -11.06 14.02
CA GLY A 85 -13.13 -10.77 13.37
C GLY A 85 -13.20 -10.80 11.85
N GLU A 86 -13.42 -9.65 11.22
CA GLU A 86 -13.61 -9.51 9.77
C GLU A 86 -12.25 -9.47 9.06
N LEU A 87 -11.85 -10.59 8.43
CA LEU A 87 -10.83 -10.57 7.39
C LEU A 87 -11.55 -10.41 6.05
N TRP A 88 -11.11 -9.48 5.22
CA TRP A 88 -11.76 -9.18 3.95
C TRP A 88 -10.72 -8.87 2.88
N VAL A 89 -11.03 -9.29 1.65
CA VAL A 89 -10.19 -9.02 0.49
C VAL A 89 -10.38 -7.55 0.12
N SER A 90 -9.30 -6.79 0.24
CA SER A 90 -9.23 -5.39 -0.15
C SER A 90 -8.68 -5.27 -1.57
N ARG A 91 -9.21 -4.31 -2.32
CA ARG A 91 -8.68 -3.87 -3.61
C ARG A 91 -8.29 -2.40 -3.47
N GLN A 92 -7.03 -2.09 -3.76
CA GLN A 92 -6.54 -0.72 -3.85
C GLN A 92 -6.06 -0.44 -5.28
N ILE A 93 -6.30 0.78 -5.74
CA ILE A 93 -5.97 1.23 -7.10
C ILE A 93 -5.22 2.55 -6.96
N TRP A 94 -4.11 2.67 -7.67
CA TRP A 94 -3.44 3.94 -7.94
C TRP A 94 -3.53 4.18 -9.43
N THR A 95 -4.29 5.20 -9.81
CA THR A 95 -4.49 5.57 -11.22
C THR A 95 -3.44 6.56 -11.65
N ASN A 96 -2.66 6.19 -12.66
CA ASN A 96 -1.57 6.99 -13.24
C ASN A 96 -0.68 7.69 -12.19
N PRO A 97 -0.16 6.97 -11.19
CA PRO A 97 0.68 7.58 -10.18
C PRO A 97 1.94 8.18 -10.83
N VAL A 98 2.27 9.43 -10.52
CA VAL A 98 3.42 10.15 -11.11
C VAL A 98 4.75 9.47 -10.77
N ALA A 99 5.79 9.76 -11.56
CA ALA A 99 7.14 9.27 -11.27
C ALA A 99 7.66 9.80 -9.93
N ALA A 100 8.53 9.02 -9.28
CA ALA A 100 9.29 9.51 -8.14
C ALA A 100 10.04 10.79 -8.51
N ASP A 101 9.99 11.78 -7.63
CA ASP A 101 10.55 13.10 -7.88
C ASP A 101 11.44 13.49 -6.70
N VAL A 102 12.68 13.84 -7.01
CA VAL A 102 13.78 13.99 -6.03
C VAL A 102 13.77 15.33 -5.33
N ASP A 103 13.11 16.33 -5.92
CA ASP A 103 13.08 17.70 -5.41
C ASP A 103 11.66 18.25 -5.23
N ALA A 104 10.64 17.38 -5.37
CA ALA A 104 9.23 17.76 -5.25
C ALA A 104 8.82 18.40 -3.91
N ILE A 105 9.53 18.10 -2.81
CA ILE A 105 9.21 18.65 -1.49
C ILE A 105 10.09 19.85 -1.18
N LYS A 106 11.38 19.78 -1.55
CA LYS A 106 12.32 20.87 -1.38
C LYS A 106 13.43 20.76 -2.41
N THR A 107 13.55 21.79 -3.23
CA THR A 107 14.67 21.99 -4.16
C THR A 107 16.01 22.03 -3.46
N SER A 108 17.08 21.72 -4.19
CA SER A 108 18.45 21.66 -3.68
C SER A 108 18.86 22.80 -2.73
N PHE A 109 19.46 22.44 -1.59
CA PHE A 109 20.00 23.36 -0.59
C PHE A 109 21.27 22.81 0.04
N THR A 110 22.20 23.68 0.43
CA THR A 110 23.42 23.30 1.16
C THR A 110 23.07 22.73 2.53
N ALA A 111 23.77 21.67 2.96
CA ALA A 111 23.55 21.11 4.29
C ALA A 111 23.78 22.17 5.38
N PRO A 112 22.90 22.26 6.38
CA PRO A 112 22.91 23.38 7.32
C PRO A 112 23.98 23.19 8.41
N ALA A 113 24.67 24.27 8.80
CA ALA A 113 25.65 24.23 9.89
C ALA A 113 25.04 24.10 11.31
N ALA A 114 23.71 24.09 11.40
CA ALA A 114 22.94 23.90 12.62
C ALA A 114 21.64 23.16 12.29
N ASP A 115 21.09 22.41 13.24
CA ASP A 115 19.80 21.73 13.09
C ASP A 115 18.75 22.71 12.54
N THR A 116 18.19 22.40 11.38
CA THR A 116 17.29 23.30 10.67
C THR A 116 15.99 22.58 10.36
N THR A 117 14.87 23.19 10.74
CA THR A 117 13.53 22.70 10.40
C THR A 117 12.97 23.52 9.24
N TYR A 118 12.59 22.83 8.17
CA TYR A 118 11.85 23.39 7.05
C TYR A 118 10.36 23.09 7.22
N SER A 119 9.49 24.08 7.05
CA SER A 119 8.03 23.92 7.18
C SER A 119 7.28 25.03 6.44
N GLY A 120 5.96 24.88 6.27
CA GLY A 120 5.12 25.90 5.66
C GLY A 120 5.58 26.25 4.25
N THR A 121 5.91 27.52 4.00
CA THR A 121 6.35 28.00 2.68
C THR A 121 7.74 27.56 2.26
N ASP A 122 8.51 26.93 3.16
CA ASP A 122 9.84 26.39 2.83
C ASP A 122 9.78 24.99 2.19
N LEU A 123 8.57 24.43 2.07
CA LEU A 123 8.26 23.15 1.45
C LEU A 123 7.29 23.38 0.27
N ASP A 124 7.61 22.81 -0.88
CA ASP A 124 6.82 22.92 -2.11
C ASP A 124 5.71 21.85 -2.21
N GLY A 125 5.91 20.72 -1.54
CA GLY A 125 5.15 19.46 -1.73
C GLY A 125 3.73 19.41 -1.15
N ALA A 126 3.14 20.54 -0.73
CA ALA A 126 1.77 20.59 -0.21
C ALA A 126 0.76 21.23 -1.17
N THR A 127 1.21 22.04 -2.15
CA THR A 127 0.34 22.64 -3.19
C THR A 127 1.17 22.94 -4.44
N GLY A 128 0.98 22.23 -5.56
CA GLY A 128 1.70 22.52 -6.80
C GLY A 128 2.02 21.28 -7.65
N THR A 129 2.95 21.43 -8.60
CA THR A 129 3.35 20.37 -9.56
C THR A 129 4.17 19.22 -8.95
N GLY A 130 4.47 19.28 -7.65
CA GLY A 130 5.16 18.24 -6.85
C GLY A 130 4.32 17.70 -5.68
N GLU A 131 2.99 17.77 -5.80
CA GLU A 131 2.05 17.26 -4.80
C GLU A 131 2.05 15.73 -4.75
N PHE A 132 1.87 15.17 -3.54
CA PHE A 132 1.59 13.75 -3.36
C PHE A 132 0.22 13.43 -3.99
N ASP A 133 0.25 12.77 -5.15
CA ASP A 133 -0.95 12.19 -5.76
C ASP A 133 -1.56 11.07 -4.91
N TYR A 134 -0.71 10.35 -4.19
CA TYR A 134 -1.03 9.29 -3.24
C TYR A 134 0.01 9.27 -2.12
N ALA A 135 -0.29 8.58 -1.01
CA ALA A 135 0.70 8.43 0.05
C ALA A 135 1.94 7.68 -0.45
N ARG A 136 3.13 8.22 -0.23
CA ARG A 136 4.42 7.66 -0.68
C ARG A 136 5.51 7.83 0.36
N THR A 137 6.57 7.04 0.23
CA THR A 137 7.81 7.24 0.99
C THR A 137 8.46 8.57 0.63
N VAL A 138 9.21 9.13 1.58
CA VAL A 138 9.99 10.37 1.38
C VAL A 138 11.44 9.99 1.14
N THR A 139 12.08 10.71 0.22
CA THR A 139 13.50 10.55 -0.08
C THR A 139 14.26 11.82 0.29
N ILE A 140 15.49 11.65 0.79
CA ILE A 140 16.47 12.73 0.94
C ILE A 140 17.71 12.31 0.16
N LYS A 141 18.03 13.06 -0.89
CA LYS A 141 19.22 12.82 -1.71
C LYS A 141 20.34 13.77 -1.31
N GLY A 142 21.46 13.23 -0.85
CA GLY A 142 22.70 13.96 -0.64
C GLY A 142 23.60 13.89 -1.87
N THR A 143 24.21 15.03 -2.23
CA THR A 143 25.19 15.14 -3.33
C THR A 143 26.39 15.95 -2.87
N THR A 144 27.60 15.47 -3.16
CA THR A 144 28.87 16.14 -2.85
C THR A 144 29.73 16.30 -4.10
N GLY A 145 30.37 17.45 -4.27
CA GLY A 145 31.43 17.69 -5.24
C GLY A 145 32.84 17.38 -4.73
N GLY A 146 33.85 17.91 -5.43
CA GLY A 146 35.25 17.80 -5.02
C GLY A 146 35.56 18.70 -3.82
N GLY A 147 36.16 18.13 -2.77
CA GLY A 147 36.39 18.81 -1.49
C GLY A 147 35.15 18.94 -0.59
N GLU A 148 33.99 18.45 -1.02
CA GLU A 148 32.75 18.45 -0.23
C GLU A 148 32.50 17.10 0.44
N ALA A 149 31.83 17.11 1.59
CA ALA A 149 31.36 15.91 2.27
C ALA A 149 29.98 16.16 2.88
N LEU A 150 29.28 15.09 3.26
CA LEU A 150 28.11 15.16 4.12
C LEU A 150 28.29 14.21 5.29
N ASP A 151 28.07 14.73 6.49
CA ASP A 151 28.05 13.93 7.70
C ASP A 151 26.75 13.13 7.79
N GLY A 152 26.82 11.92 8.36
CA GLY A 152 25.65 11.13 8.65
C GLY A 152 24.84 11.74 9.81
N GLY A 153 23.56 11.43 9.88
CA GLY A 153 22.71 11.99 10.93
C GLY A 153 21.32 11.38 10.96
N THR A 154 20.39 12.04 11.65
CA THR A 154 18.98 11.64 11.66
C THR A 154 18.12 12.83 11.30
N ALA A 155 17.51 12.77 10.12
CA ALA A 155 16.43 13.68 9.75
C ALA A 155 15.14 13.25 10.44
N VAL A 156 14.32 14.23 10.82
CA VAL A 156 13.01 13.98 11.43
C VAL A 156 11.94 14.54 10.51
N ILE A 157 11.12 13.66 9.95
CA ILE A 157 10.07 14.01 9.00
C ILE A 157 8.73 13.91 9.72
N ASN A 158 8.00 15.02 9.77
CA ASN A 158 6.63 15.05 10.30
C ASN A 158 5.65 15.30 9.17
N GLY A 159 4.50 14.66 9.25
CA GLY A 159 3.48 14.74 8.21
C GLY A 159 2.16 14.11 8.63
N LEU A 160 1.32 13.87 7.64
CA LEU A 160 0.09 13.09 7.78
C LEU A 160 0.29 11.73 7.11
N ASP A 161 -0.23 10.69 7.75
CA ASP A 161 -0.36 9.38 7.15
C ASP A 161 -1.55 9.30 6.19
N ILE A 162 -1.78 8.12 5.62
CA ILE A 162 -2.87 7.87 4.68
C ILE A 162 -4.28 8.05 5.29
N ASP A 163 -4.40 7.97 6.61
CA ASP A 163 -5.63 8.11 7.39
C ASP A 163 -5.79 9.52 8.00
N ASP A 164 -5.03 10.50 7.47
CA ASP A 164 -4.98 11.90 7.92
C ASP A 164 -4.57 12.07 9.40
N GLN A 165 -3.88 11.08 9.97
CA GLN A 165 -3.33 11.18 11.32
C GLN A 165 -1.89 11.73 11.29
N PRO A 166 -1.51 12.57 12.27
CA PRO A 166 -0.12 13.01 12.41
C PRO A 166 0.83 11.83 12.61
N MET A 167 1.94 11.84 11.88
CA MET A 167 3.00 10.84 11.94
C MET A 167 4.37 11.52 11.97
N GLN A 168 5.31 10.87 12.65
CA GLN A 168 6.73 11.25 12.68
C GLN A 168 7.60 10.03 12.31
N VAL A 169 8.55 10.24 11.41
CA VAL A 169 9.54 9.22 11.01
C VAL A 169 10.94 9.80 11.14
N ASN A 170 11.82 9.01 11.76
CA ASN A 170 13.25 9.30 11.81
C ASN A 170 13.92 8.59 10.62
N LEU A 171 14.55 9.37 9.73
CA LEU A 171 15.32 8.87 8.61
C LEU A 171 16.80 9.02 8.90
N THR A 172 17.53 7.90 8.92
CA THR A 172 19.00 7.93 9.04
C THR A 172 19.59 8.41 7.72
N LEU A 173 20.33 9.52 7.78
CA LEU A 173 21.10 10.04 6.67
C LEU A 173 22.48 9.38 6.64
N THR A 174 22.87 8.87 5.48
CA THR A 174 24.14 8.19 5.28
C THR A 174 25.26 9.19 5.05
N ALA A 175 26.37 9.07 5.80
CA ALA A 175 27.56 9.87 5.57
C ALA A 175 28.17 9.56 4.19
N ILE A 176 28.50 10.60 3.42
CA ILE A 176 29.15 10.45 2.11
C ILE A 176 30.36 11.38 1.95
N GLY A 177 31.41 10.85 1.33
CA GLY A 177 32.60 11.62 0.96
C GLY A 177 32.50 12.23 -0.44
N GLU A 178 33.59 12.86 -0.89
CA GLU A 178 33.64 13.65 -2.13
C GLU A 178 33.18 12.90 -3.39
N ASN A 179 32.51 13.63 -4.29
CA ASN A 179 32.01 13.14 -5.59
C ASN A 179 31.05 11.95 -5.50
N LEU A 180 30.31 11.82 -4.40
CA LEU A 180 29.28 10.80 -4.22
C LEU A 180 27.87 11.38 -4.25
N THR A 181 26.92 10.47 -4.45
CA THR A 181 25.48 10.72 -4.35
C THR A 181 24.85 9.55 -3.62
N GLN A 182 23.95 9.84 -2.69
CA GLN A 182 23.24 8.83 -1.91
C GLN A 182 21.81 9.29 -1.66
N THR A 183 20.86 8.39 -1.84
CA THR A 183 19.44 8.65 -1.56
C THR A 183 19.01 7.77 -0.41
N ASP A 184 18.63 8.40 0.70
CA ASP A 184 18.04 7.73 1.85
C ASP A 184 16.50 7.86 1.76
N GLU A 185 15.77 6.81 2.13
CA GLU A 185 14.32 6.73 1.94
C GLU A 185 13.62 6.24 3.22
N THR A 186 12.46 6.81 3.54
CA THR A 186 11.62 6.33 4.65
C THR A 186 11.01 4.97 4.34
N THR A 187 10.73 4.17 5.37
CA THR A 187 9.94 2.95 5.20
C THR A 187 8.44 3.23 5.20
N ALA A 188 8.00 4.19 6.02
CA ALA A 188 6.60 4.63 6.08
C ALA A 188 6.27 5.62 4.95
N ALA A 189 5.02 5.57 4.49
CA ALA A 189 4.49 6.43 3.44
C ALA A 189 3.66 7.58 4.03
N PHE A 190 3.95 8.80 3.59
CA PHE A 190 3.24 10.02 3.97
C PHE A 190 2.25 10.41 2.89
N LYS A 191 1.07 10.86 3.31
CA LYS A 191 0.11 11.54 2.43
C LYS A 191 0.48 13.01 2.24
N GLN A 192 1.10 13.62 3.25
CA GLN A 192 1.52 15.02 3.24
C GLN A 192 2.68 15.22 4.21
N ILE A 193 3.65 16.07 3.86
CA ILE A 193 4.71 16.51 4.78
C ILE A 193 4.39 17.88 5.35
N THR A 194 4.54 18.03 6.67
CA THR A 194 4.30 19.28 7.37
C THR A 194 5.60 19.94 7.83
N SER A 195 6.63 19.14 8.15
CA SER A 195 7.97 19.65 8.44
C SER A 195 9.05 18.59 8.23
N VAL A 196 10.25 19.05 7.92
CA VAL A 196 11.46 18.22 7.87
C VAL A 196 12.57 18.90 8.66
N LEU A 197 13.09 18.24 9.69
CA LEU A 197 14.32 18.59 10.37
C LEU A 197 15.49 17.93 9.67
N ILE A 198 16.47 18.72 9.25
CA ILE A 198 17.78 18.26 8.78
C ILE A 198 18.81 18.55 9.89
N PRO A 199 19.59 17.55 10.33
CA PRO A 199 20.60 17.74 11.36
C PRO A 199 21.73 18.66 10.87
N ALA A 200 22.44 19.28 11.82
CA ALA A 200 23.64 20.04 11.53
C ALA A 200 24.70 19.17 10.84
N ASP A 201 25.33 19.70 9.80
CA ASP A 201 26.50 19.14 9.15
C ASP A 201 27.76 19.87 9.64
N ALA A 202 28.74 19.11 10.14
CA ALA A 202 29.97 19.66 10.72
C ALA A 202 31.14 19.63 9.73
N SER A 203 30.91 19.22 8.48
CA SER A 203 31.94 19.22 7.46
C SER A 203 32.39 20.65 7.12
N GLY A 204 33.68 20.80 6.80
CA GLY A 204 34.24 22.11 6.48
C GLY A 204 33.73 22.71 5.17
N SER A 205 33.22 21.86 4.27
CA SER A 205 32.59 22.22 3.00
C SER A 205 31.43 21.26 2.76
N PRO A 206 30.21 21.59 3.23
CA PRO A 206 29.06 20.71 3.09
C PRO A 206 28.60 20.59 1.64
N GLY A 207 28.17 19.38 1.28
CA GLY A 207 27.42 19.15 0.05
C GLY A 207 25.99 19.72 0.09
N ALA A 208 25.13 19.22 -0.79
CA ALA A 208 23.74 19.63 -0.89
C ALA A 208 22.76 18.47 -0.66
N TYR A 209 21.59 18.80 -0.16
CA TYR A 209 20.44 17.91 -0.04
C TYR A 209 19.30 18.36 -0.97
N GLU A 210 18.52 17.39 -1.43
CA GLU A 210 17.22 17.54 -2.11
C GLU A 210 16.21 16.66 -1.37
N ILE A 211 14.95 17.10 -1.25
CA ILE A 211 13.89 16.33 -0.58
C ILE A 211 12.77 16.07 -1.59
N GLY A 212 12.38 14.81 -1.70
CA GLY A 212 11.41 14.34 -2.66
C GLY A 212 10.60 13.16 -2.14
N PHE A 213 9.95 12.44 -3.05
CA PHE A 213 9.21 11.23 -2.74
C PHE A 213 9.70 10.03 -3.57
N GLY A 214 9.52 8.84 -3.02
CA GLY A 214 9.98 7.58 -3.58
C GLY A 214 8.96 6.88 -4.48
N VAL A 215 9.34 5.67 -4.92
CA VAL A 215 8.50 4.80 -5.77
C VAL A 215 7.51 3.95 -4.96
N LYS A 216 7.72 3.84 -3.64
CA LYS A 216 6.91 2.99 -2.77
C LYS A 216 5.59 3.69 -2.42
N MET A 217 4.49 2.97 -2.60
CA MET A 217 3.14 3.45 -2.38
C MET A 217 2.60 2.99 -1.03
N GLY A 218 1.92 3.88 -0.31
CA GLY A 218 1.26 3.58 0.97
C GLY A 218 -0.02 2.77 0.79
N LEU A 219 -0.19 1.74 1.60
CA LEU A 219 -1.38 0.90 1.56
C LEU A 219 -2.53 1.52 2.34
N MET A 220 -3.75 1.36 1.82
CA MET A 220 -4.97 1.91 2.46
C MET A 220 -5.28 1.24 3.79
N ARG A 221 -4.72 0.05 4.05
CA ARG A 221 -4.94 -0.77 5.23
C ARG A 221 -3.77 -1.73 5.48
N PRO A 222 -3.54 -2.15 6.73
CA PRO A 222 -2.46 -3.07 7.04
C PRO A 222 -2.76 -4.45 6.46
N LEU A 223 -1.75 -5.08 5.86
CA LEU A 223 -1.85 -6.50 5.52
C LEU A 223 -1.79 -7.31 6.80
N THR A 224 -2.71 -8.27 6.91
CA THR A 224 -2.70 -9.25 7.99
C THR A 224 -1.90 -10.50 7.65
N GLN A 225 -1.60 -10.70 6.36
CA GLN A 225 -0.83 -11.83 5.85
C GLN A 225 0.31 -11.27 5.00
N GLY A 226 1.49 -11.87 5.13
CA GLY A 226 2.78 -11.31 4.73
C GLY A 226 3.03 -11.03 3.25
N GLY A 227 1.99 -10.89 2.42
CA GLY A 227 2.09 -10.54 1.01
C GLY A 227 0.74 -10.25 0.35
N LEU A 228 0.82 -9.77 -0.89
CA LEU A 228 -0.35 -9.54 -1.74
C LEU A 228 -0.95 -10.87 -2.22
N LEU A 229 -2.26 -10.89 -2.43
CA LEU A 229 -2.93 -11.98 -3.14
C LEU A 229 -2.64 -11.92 -4.64
N GLN A 230 -2.66 -10.71 -5.18
CA GLN A 230 -2.38 -10.42 -6.57
C GLN A 230 -2.04 -8.95 -6.74
N GLU A 231 -1.23 -8.65 -7.73
CA GLU A 231 -1.08 -7.32 -8.29
C GLU A 231 -1.34 -7.34 -9.79
N THR A 232 -1.68 -6.18 -10.34
CA THR A 232 -1.73 -5.97 -11.79
C THR A 232 -1.33 -4.54 -12.15
N THR A 233 -0.64 -4.39 -13.26
CA THR A 233 -0.40 -3.12 -13.95
C THR A 233 -1.20 -3.13 -15.25
N ASP A 234 -2.06 -2.14 -15.48
CA ASP A 234 -3.00 -2.09 -16.62
C ASP A 234 -3.83 -3.37 -16.80
N ASN A 235 -4.22 -4.01 -15.69
CA ASN A 235 -4.92 -5.30 -15.64
C ASN A 235 -4.10 -6.51 -16.13
N ALA A 236 -2.79 -6.37 -16.35
CA ALA A 236 -1.87 -7.47 -16.62
C ALA A 236 -1.07 -7.83 -15.36
N VAL A 237 -0.78 -9.11 -15.17
CA VAL A 237 0.08 -9.57 -14.07
C VAL A 237 1.54 -9.30 -14.45
N PRO A 238 2.31 -8.56 -13.64
CA PRO A 238 3.72 -8.27 -13.91
C PRO A 238 4.58 -9.53 -13.83
N ALA A 239 5.80 -9.45 -14.39
CA ALA A 239 6.72 -10.58 -14.43
C ALA A 239 7.35 -10.86 -13.06
N THR A 240 7.67 -9.80 -12.32
CA THR A 240 8.14 -9.88 -10.94
C THR A 240 7.02 -9.47 -10.00
N ALA A 241 6.92 -10.16 -8.85
CA ALA A 241 5.98 -9.78 -7.80
C ALA A 241 6.44 -8.52 -7.07
N ALA A 242 5.50 -7.65 -6.69
CA ALA A 242 5.76 -6.51 -5.82
C ALA A 242 6.32 -6.93 -4.48
N THR A 243 7.16 -6.04 -3.94
CA THR A 243 7.68 -6.15 -2.58
C THR A 243 6.77 -5.38 -1.64
N VAL A 244 6.46 -5.98 -0.49
CA VAL A 244 5.62 -5.36 0.55
C VAL A 244 6.43 -5.19 1.83
N VAL A 245 6.33 -4.01 2.42
CA VAL A 245 6.77 -3.76 3.80
C VAL A 245 5.53 -3.70 4.68
N LEU A 246 5.48 -4.55 5.71
CA LEU A 246 4.32 -4.65 6.59
C LEU A 246 4.24 -3.45 7.55
N ALA A 247 3.03 -3.17 8.04
CA ALA A 247 2.75 -2.06 8.96
C ALA A 247 3.70 -2.00 10.17
N GLY A 248 4.11 -3.13 10.75
CA GLY A 248 5.05 -3.18 11.87
C GLY A 248 6.45 -2.62 11.58
N SER A 249 6.78 -2.32 10.32
CA SER A 249 8.02 -1.66 9.90
C SER A 249 7.78 -0.39 9.07
N ALA A 250 6.53 -0.11 8.73
CA ALA A 250 6.09 1.00 7.88
C ALA A 250 4.67 1.41 8.29
N GLU A 251 4.52 2.00 9.47
CA GLU A 251 3.23 2.44 9.98
C GLU A 251 2.58 3.52 9.08
N PRO A 252 1.23 3.64 9.06
CA PRO A 252 0.26 2.82 9.79
C PRO A 252 -0.06 1.48 9.10
N ASN A 253 0.09 1.41 7.78
CA ASN A 253 -0.55 0.36 6.96
C ASN A 253 0.43 -0.44 6.09
N GLY A 254 1.71 -0.08 6.06
CA GLY A 254 2.70 -0.68 5.18
C GLY A 254 2.81 0.01 3.83
N THR A 255 3.79 -0.43 3.05
CA THR A 255 4.06 0.07 1.69
C THR A 255 4.20 -1.06 0.70
N VAL A 256 3.97 -0.75 -0.58
CA VAL A 256 4.18 -1.66 -1.71
C VAL A 256 5.11 -1.01 -2.74
N GLU A 257 6.04 -1.80 -3.28
CA GLU A 257 6.93 -1.43 -4.37
C GLU A 257 6.66 -2.36 -5.56
N PHE A 258 6.23 -1.80 -6.68
CA PHE A 258 5.91 -2.54 -7.90
C PHE A 258 7.18 -2.87 -8.71
N ASP A 259 7.08 -3.90 -9.56
CA ASP A 259 8.15 -4.29 -10.52
C ASP A 259 8.55 -3.13 -11.44
N THR A 260 7.54 -2.41 -11.96
CA THR A 260 7.73 -1.20 -12.73
C THR A 260 7.37 0.01 -11.87
N ALA A 261 8.34 0.89 -11.64
CA ALA A 261 8.12 2.13 -10.91
C ALA A 261 7.00 2.97 -11.56
N PRO A 262 6.16 3.64 -10.76
CA PRO A 262 5.22 4.65 -11.25
C PRO A 262 5.87 5.65 -12.22
N ASP A 263 5.18 6.00 -13.31
CA ASP A 263 5.66 6.93 -14.34
C ASP A 263 4.60 7.92 -14.85
N GLY A 264 3.39 7.90 -14.25
CA GLY A 264 2.24 8.70 -14.66
C GLY A 264 1.44 8.15 -15.83
N ALA A 265 1.73 6.94 -16.34
CA ALA A 265 1.07 6.37 -17.52
C ALA A 265 0.24 5.11 -17.26
N HIS A 266 0.42 4.45 -16.11
CA HIS A 266 -0.14 3.13 -15.83
C HIS A 266 -1.06 3.10 -14.60
N ASP A 267 -2.06 2.21 -14.62
CA ASP A 267 -2.88 1.89 -13.45
C ASP A 267 -2.26 0.74 -12.66
N TYR A 268 -2.06 0.93 -11.36
CA TYR A 268 -1.55 -0.10 -10.45
C TYR A 268 -2.66 -0.57 -9.53
N ILE A 269 -2.85 -1.88 -9.42
CA ILE A 269 -3.91 -2.49 -8.61
C ILE A 269 -3.30 -3.59 -7.76
N VAL A 270 -3.65 -3.60 -6.47
CA VAL A 270 -3.30 -4.70 -5.57
C VAL A 270 -4.55 -5.27 -4.91
N TYR A 271 -4.50 -6.57 -4.67
CA TYR A 271 -5.47 -7.33 -3.89
C TYR A 271 -4.76 -7.92 -2.69
N PHE A 272 -5.28 -7.71 -1.48
CA PHE A 272 -4.65 -8.19 -0.25
C PHE A 272 -5.69 -8.47 0.84
N ILE A 273 -5.29 -9.22 1.88
CA ILE A 273 -6.13 -9.51 3.04
C ILE A 273 -5.86 -8.46 4.12
N ALA A 274 -6.86 -7.64 4.41
CA ALA A 274 -6.81 -6.62 5.45
C ALA A 274 -7.54 -7.06 6.72
N SER A 275 -7.16 -6.45 7.86
CA SER A 275 -7.93 -6.43 9.10
C SER A 275 -8.92 -5.26 9.17
#